data_AF-A0A7X1GZT0-F1
#
_entry.id   AF-A0A7X1GZT0-F1
#
_cell.length_a   1.000
_cell.length_b   1.000
_cell.length_c   1.000
_cell.angle_alpha   90.00
_cell.angle_beta   90.00
_cell.angle_gamma   90.00
#
_symmetry.space_group_name_H-M   'P 1'
#
loop_
_entity.id
_entity.type
_entity.pdbx_description
1 polymer ?
#
loop_
_entity_poly.entity_id
_entity_poly.type
_entity_poly.pdbx_seq_one_letter_code
_entity_poly.pdbx_strand_id
1 'polypeptide(L)'
;MHDHDGRAWITLDKKEITNMVHIWKWLELHKKEINELKLQYKNAPDYDEGRFRKMAEEELENKGIFMQSHLGGAMHEYQNLSIKDILSSKNHVIRAICMLDRRTGKRTLKEIDISNEHPLVCTTYIFRCEAEGIIK
;
A
#
# COMPACT_ATOMS: atom_id res chain seq x y z
N MET A 1 -15.64 -21.70 7.53
CA MET A 1 -15.82 -20.62 8.51
C MET A 1 -14.43 -20.26 8.99
N HIS A 2 -13.84 -19.19 8.45
CA HIS A 2 -12.55 -18.68 8.90
C HIS A 2 -12.82 -17.59 9.94
N ASP A 3 -12.16 -17.67 11.07
CA ASP A 3 -12.11 -16.65 12.10
C ASP A 3 -11.69 -15.32 11.49
N HIS A 4 -12.62 -14.37 11.43
CA HIS A 4 -12.49 -13.06 10.78
C HIS A 4 -11.46 -12.12 11.47
N ASP A 5 -10.54 -12.66 12.25
CA ASP A 5 -9.56 -11.95 13.10
C ASP A 5 -8.13 -11.95 12.51
N GLY A 6 -7.94 -12.56 11.34
CA GLY A 6 -6.66 -12.52 10.64
C GLY A 6 -6.27 -11.08 10.23
N ARG A 7 -5.00 -10.73 10.46
CA ARG A 7 -4.39 -9.51 9.93
C ARG A 7 -2.98 -9.78 9.42
N ALA A 8 -2.53 -8.97 8.48
CA ALA A 8 -1.12 -8.86 8.12
C ALA A 8 -0.57 -7.52 8.58
N TRP A 9 0.73 -7.44 8.84
CA TRP A 9 1.39 -6.22 9.24
C TRP A 9 2.87 -6.26 8.87
N ILE A 10 3.51 -5.09 8.80
CA ILE A 10 4.96 -4.98 8.64
C ILE A 10 5.50 -4.19 9.83
N THR A 11 6.56 -4.71 10.44
CA THR A 11 7.30 -4.00 11.49
C THR A 11 8.71 -3.64 11.04
N LEU A 12 9.17 -2.47 11.45
CA LEU A 12 10.53 -2.00 11.29
C LEU A 12 11.03 -1.57 12.67
N ASP A 13 12.16 -2.12 13.13
CA ASP A 13 12.67 -1.91 14.48
C ASP A 13 11.63 -2.10 15.59
N LYS A 14 10.83 -3.18 15.46
CA LYS A 14 9.72 -3.55 16.36
C LYS A 14 8.55 -2.56 16.37
N LYS A 15 8.57 -1.51 15.55
CA LYS A 15 7.45 -0.58 15.35
C LYS A 15 6.63 -0.99 14.14
N GLU A 16 5.32 -1.09 14.30
CA GLU A 16 4.40 -1.35 13.19
C GLU A 16 4.37 -0.13 12.25
N ILE A 17 4.66 -0.36 10.96
CA ILE A 17 4.65 0.67 9.92
C ILE A 17 3.47 0.53 8.95
N THR A 18 2.80 -0.62 8.95
CA THR A 18 1.52 -0.82 8.28
C THR A 18 0.74 -1.97 8.92
N ASN A 19 -0.59 -1.86 8.91
CA ASN A 19 -1.55 -2.82 9.41
C ASN A 19 -2.59 -3.12 8.34
N MET A 20 -2.93 -4.39 8.17
CA MET A 20 -3.83 -4.87 7.12
C MET A 20 -4.82 -5.87 7.72
N VAL A 21 -5.95 -5.38 8.21
CA VAL A 21 -6.96 -6.20 8.89
C VAL A 21 -7.87 -6.91 7.90
N HIS A 22 -8.58 -7.94 8.36
CA HIS A 22 -9.62 -8.60 7.57
C HIS A 22 -10.70 -7.62 7.07
N ILE A 23 -11.27 -7.87 5.89
CA ILE A 23 -12.26 -7.00 5.21
C ILE A 23 -13.41 -6.55 6.13
N TRP A 24 -13.96 -7.43 6.96
CA TRP A 24 -15.05 -7.06 7.87
C TRP A 24 -14.63 -6.03 8.90
N LYS A 25 -13.44 -6.19 9.49
CA LYS A 25 -12.91 -5.24 10.46
C LYS A 25 -12.50 -3.94 9.79
N TRP A 26 -11.96 -4.02 8.57
CA TRP A 26 -11.65 -2.87 7.75
C TRP A 26 -12.89 -2.01 7.46
N LEU A 27 -14.00 -2.65 7.05
CA LEU A 27 -15.28 -1.97 6.80
C LEU A 27 -15.84 -1.32 8.07
N GLU A 28 -15.67 -1.96 9.23
CA GLU A 28 -16.09 -1.42 10.52
C GLU A 28 -15.26 -0.18 10.90
N LEU A 29 -13.93 -0.28 10.81
CA LEU A 29 -12.99 0.78 11.19
C LEU A 29 -13.11 2.01 10.29
N HIS A 30 -13.33 1.80 8.99
CA HIS A 30 -13.33 2.87 7.98
C HIS A 30 -14.73 3.22 7.47
N LYS A 31 -15.78 2.81 8.19
CA LYS A 31 -17.17 3.05 7.82
C LYS A 31 -17.45 4.54 7.59
N LYS A 32 -16.85 5.42 8.41
CA LYS A 32 -17.07 6.87 8.32
C LYS A 32 -16.47 7.42 7.02
N GLU A 33 -15.21 7.12 6.75
CA GLU A 33 -14.49 7.54 5.54
C GLU A 33 -15.17 7.02 4.27
N ILE A 34 -15.61 5.76 4.28
CA ILE A 34 -16.36 5.16 3.16
C ILE A 34 -17.70 5.90 2.94
N ASN A 35 -18.44 6.22 4.01
CA ASN A 35 -19.70 6.95 3.89
C ASN A 35 -19.51 8.39 3.39
N GLU A 36 -18.44 9.07 3.82
CA GLU A 36 -18.08 10.41 3.34
C GLU A 36 -17.75 10.38 1.83
N LEU A 37 -16.92 9.42 1.40
CA LEU A 37 -16.64 9.18 -0.03
C LEU A 37 -17.92 8.86 -0.80
N LYS A 38 -18.81 8.05 -0.21
CA LYS A 38 -20.09 7.69 -0.84
C LYS A 38 -20.97 8.91 -1.06
N LEU A 39 -21.06 9.82 -0.09
CA LEU A 39 -21.86 11.03 -0.21
C LEU A 39 -21.35 11.95 -1.31
N GLN A 40 -20.02 12.07 -1.46
CA GLN A 40 -19.40 12.84 -2.53
C GLN A 40 -19.67 12.21 -3.91
N TYR A 41 -19.51 10.88 -4.00
CA TYR A 41 -19.62 10.14 -5.26
C TYR A 41 -21.06 9.94 -5.74
N LYS A 42 -22.04 9.82 -4.82
CA LYS A 42 -23.47 9.61 -5.16
C LYS A 42 -24.08 10.76 -5.96
N ASN A 43 -23.47 11.93 -5.95
CA ASN A 43 -23.91 13.08 -6.75
C ASN A 43 -23.41 13.01 -8.21
N ALA A 44 -22.60 12.02 -8.57
CA ALA A 44 -22.17 11.80 -9.94
C ALA A 44 -23.33 11.23 -10.80
N PRO A 45 -23.51 11.71 -12.03
CA PRO A 45 -24.61 11.28 -12.91
C PRO A 45 -24.52 9.80 -13.33
N ASP A 46 -23.36 9.17 -13.18
CA ASP A 46 -23.07 7.78 -13.55
C ASP A 46 -22.79 6.88 -12.32
N TYR A 47 -23.39 7.19 -11.17
CA TYR A 47 -23.23 6.38 -9.96
C TYR A 47 -23.47 4.88 -10.20
N ASP A 48 -22.45 4.09 -9.88
CA ASP A 48 -22.49 2.64 -9.84
C ASP A 48 -21.84 2.15 -8.55
N GLU A 49 -22.49 1.23 -7.84
CA GLU A 49 -22.01 0.73 -6.54
C GLU A 49 -20.69 -0.04 -6.70
N GLY A 50 -20.49 -0.74 -7.82
CA GLY A 50 -19.24 -1.46 -8.11
C GLY A 50 -18.06 -0.51 -8.33
N ARG A 51 -18.26 0.52 -9.15
CA ARG A 51 -17.27 1.59 -9.38
C ARG A 51 -16.95 2.35 -8.10
N PHE A 52 -17.98 2.68 -7.31
CA PHE A 52 -17.80 3.34 -6.02
C PHE A 52 -16.91 2.50 -5.10
N ARG A 53 -17.17 1.20 -4.96
CA ARG A 53 -16.36 0.31 -4.11
C ARG A 53 -14.90 0.31 -4.50
N LYS A 54 -14.62 0.15 -5.80
CA LYS A 54 -13.24 0.16 -6.32
C LYS A 54 -12.55 1.50 -6.07
N MET A 55 -13.23 2.61 -6.34
CA MET A 55 -12.70 3.95 -6.07
C MET A 55 -12.42 4.18 -4.58
N ALA A 56 -13.35 3.78 -3.71
CA ALA A 56 -13.19 3.93 -2.27
C ALA A 56 -12.03 3.10 -1.71
N GLU A 57 -11.84 1.88 -2.25
CA GLU A 57 -10.68 1.04 -1.94
C GLU A 57 -9.38 1.72 -2.39
N GLU A 58 -9.28 2.19 -3.64
CA GLU A 58 -8.11 2.91 -4.15
C GLU A 58 -7.79 4.18 -3.33
N GLU A 59 -8.79 4.97 -2.95
CA GLU A 59 -8.65 6.16 -2.11
C GLU A 59 -8.12 5.84 -0.70
N LEU A 60 -8.55 4.73 -0.12
CA LEU A 60 -8.08 4.30 1.19
C LEU A 60 -6.68 3.69 1.12
N GLU A 61 -6.36 2.93 0.08
CA GLU A 61 -5.00 2.45 -0.19
C GLU A 61 -4.01 3.61 -0.34
N ASN A 62 -4.40 4.68 -1.06
CA ASN A 62 -3.59 5.90 -1.20
C ASN A 62 -3.33 6.60 0.15
N LYS A 63 -4.19 6.38 1.15
CA LYS A 63 -4.04 6.87 2.53
C LYS A 63 -3.29 5.88 3.44
N GLY A 64 -2.80 4.77 2.91
CA GLY A 64 -2.10 3.74 3.67
C GLY A 64 -3.01 2.80 4.45
N ILE A 65 -4.30 2.77 4.11
CA ILE A 65 -5.31 1.94 4.76
C ILE A 65 -5.54 0.69 3.89
N PHE A 66 -5.06 -0.45 4.35
CA PHE A 66 -5.04 -1.70 3.60
C PHE A 66 -5.89 -2.80 4.25
N MET A 67 -6.31 -3.75 3.44
CA MET A 67 -6.93 -5.00 3.83
C MET A 67 -5.91 -6.13 3.80
N GLN A 68 -6.12 -7.17 4.62
CA GLN A 68 -5.27 -8.36 4.65
C GLN A 68 -5.03 -8.96 3.25
N SER A 69 -6.04 -8.95 2.39
CA SER A 69 -5.97 -9.44 1.00
C SER A 69 -5.01 -8.66 0.12
N HIS A 70 -4.77 -7.37 0.41
CA HIS A 70 -3.85 -6.53 -0.35
C HIS A 70 -2.42 -7.04 -0.26
N LEU A 71 -1.97 -7.53 0.91
CA LEU A 71 -0.65 -8.13 1.01
C LEU A 71 -0.53 -9.40 0.18
N GLY A 72 -1.53 -10.29 0.28
CA GLY A 72 -1.53 -11.55 -0.47
C GLY A 72 -1.47 -11.32 -1.99
N GLY A 73 -2.31 -10.41 -2.49
CA GLY A 73 -2.29 -9.98 -3.89
C GLY A 73 -0.98 -9.34 -4.30
N ALA A 74 -0.47 -8.41 -3.48
CA ALA A 74 0.79 -7.73 -3.71
C ALA A 74 1.97 -8.71 -3.83
N MET A 75 2.08 -9.67 -2.91
CA MET A 75 3.16 -10.65 -2.91
C MET A 75 3.09 -11.62 -4.10
N HIS A 76 1.89 -11.95 -4.56
CA HIS A 76 1.70 -12.77 -5.76
C HIS A 76 2.13 -12.02 -7.03
N GLU A 77 1.71 -10.77 -7.17
CA GLU A 77 2.06 -9.92 -8.31
C GLU A 77 3.57 -9.62 -8.33
N TYR A 78 4.14 -9.22 -7.18
CA TYR A 78 5.55 -8.87 -7.03
C TYR A 78 6.53 -9.95 -7.52
N GLN A 79 6.19 -11.23 -7.34
CA GLN A 79 7.03 -12.35 -7.79
C GLN A 79 7.19 -12.41 -9.32
N ASN A 80 6.24 -11.85 -10.05
CA ASN A 80 6.15 -11.94 -11.51
C ASN A 80 6.59 -10.65 -12.22
N LEU A 81 6.94 -9.60 -11.48
CA LEU A 81 7.32 -8.30 -12.04
C LEU A 81 8.84 -8.09 -12.05
N SER A 82 9.31 -7.36 -13.06
CA SER A 82 10.67 -6.81 -13.05
C SER A 82 10.77 -5.64 -12.07
N ILE A 83 11.98 -5.29 -11.61
CA ILE A 83 12.19 -4.11 -10.74
C ILE A 83 11.68 -2.83 -11.40
N LYS A 84 11.86 -2.70 -12.72
CA LYS A 84 11.35 -1.55 -13.47
C LYS A 84 9.83 -1.46 -13.40
N ASP A 85 9.15 -2.58 -13.61
CA ASP A 85 7.68 -2.61 -13.58
C ASP A 85 7.15 -2.35 -12.17
N ILE A 86 7.80 -2.93 -11.15
CA ILE A 86 7.49 -2.70 -9.75
C ILE A 86 7.57 -1.22 -9.40
N LEU A 87 8.67 -0.53 -9.76
CA LEU A 87 8.86 0.89 -9.46
C LEU A 87 7.78 1.79 -10.11
N SER A 88 7.15 1.32 -11.20
CA SER A 88 6.03 2.01 -11.87
C SER A 88 4.63 1.52 -11.47
N SER A 89 4.54 0.43 -10.69
CA SER A 89 3.26 -0.16 -10.27
C SER A 89 2.48 0.85 -9.45
N LYS A 90 1.14 0.83 -9.53
CA LYS A 90 0.28 1.66 -8.66
C LYS A 90 0.22 1.14 -7.22
N ASN A 91 0.50 -0.15 -7.01
CA ASN A 91 0.39 -0.80 -5.71
C ASN A 91 1.53 -0.38 -4.77
N HIS A 92 1.20 0.41 -3.75
CA HIS A 92 2.16 0.95 -2.79
C HIS A 92 2.86 -0.14 -1.96
N VAL A 93 2.18 -1.26 -1.68
CA VAL A 93 2.76 -2.37 -0.92
C VAL A 93 3.88 -3.03 -1.74
N ILE A 94 3.64 -3.28 -3.02
CA ILE A 94 4.65 -3.82 -3.95
C ILE A 94 5.85 -2.89 -4.05
N ARG A 95 5.61 -1.58 -4.21
CA ARG A 95 6.69 -0.57 -4.24
C ARG A 95 7.49 -0.55 -2.94
N ALA A 96 6.83 -0.65 -1.78
CA ALA A 96 7.51 -0.63 -0.49
C ALA A 96 8.40 -1.87 -0.28
N ILE A 97 7.92 -3.06 -0.63
CA ILE A 97 8.74 -4.29 -0.59
C ILE A 97 9.93 -4.18 -1.56
N CYS A 98 9.75 -3.54 -2.73
CA CYS A 98 10.83 -3.30 -3.69
C CYS A 98 12.00 -2.50 -3.11
N MET A 99 11.74 -1.56 -2.19
CA MET A 99 12.80 -0.76 -1.56
C MET A 99 13.74 -1.61 -0.72
N LEU A 100 13.25 -2.73 -0.19
CA LEU A 100 14.03 -3.68 0.61
C LEU A 100 14.67 -4.79 -0.23
N ASP A 101 14.26 -4.92 -1.49
CA ASP A 101 14.75 -5.94 -2.41
C ASP A 101 16.19 -5.67 -2.84
N ARG A 102 17.07 -6.66 -2.67
CA ARG A 102 18.46 -6.58 -3.11
C ARG A 102 18.62 -6.36 -4.63
N ARG A 103 17.62 -6.75 -5.44
CA ARG A 103 17.59 -6.50 -6.88
C ARG A 103 17.48 -5.00 -7.19
N THR A 104 16.93 -4.21 -6.26
CA THR A 104 16.96 -2.75 -6.30
C THR A 104 18.34 -2.27 -5.84
N GLY A 105 19.24 -2.14 -6.81
CA GLY A 105 20.63 -1.75 -6.54
C GLY A 105 20.77 -0.32 -6.03
N LYS A 106 21.91 -0.02 -5.38
CA LYS A 106 22.22 1.32 -4.83
C LYS A 106 22.14 2.45 -5.86
N ARG A 107 22.50 2.18 -7.13
CA ARG A 107 22.39 3.17 -8.22
C ARG A 107 20.93 3.59 -8.40
N THR A 108 20.03 2.62 -8.51
CA THR A 108 18.59 2.85 -8.63
C THR A 108 18.04 3.59 -7.41
N LEU A 109 18.40 3.16 -6.19
CA LEU A 109 17.97 3.86 -4.96
C LEU A 109 18.34 5.35 -4.97
N LYS A 110 19.55 5.71 -5.45
CA LYS A 110 19.96 7.12 -5.55
C LYS A 110 19.10 7.94 -6.51
N GLU A 111 18.56 7.32 -7.55
CA GLU A 111 17.76 7.98 -8.60
C GLU A 111 16.28 8.11 -8.26
N ILE A 112 15.75 7.33 -7.31
CA ILE A 112 14.34 7.37 -6.93
C ILE A 112 14.00 8.71 -6.27
N ASP A 113 13.03 9.44 -6.81
CA ASP A 113 12.41 10.59 -6.13
C ASP A 113 11.25 10.10 -5.24
N ILE A 114 11.29 10.48 -3.97
CA ILE A 114 10.26 10.13 -2.98
C ILE A 114 9.38 11.31 -2.58
N SER A 115 9.55 12.49 -3.20
CA SER A 115 8.87 13.74 -2.82
C SER A 115 7.34 13.64 -2.79
N ASN A 116 6.76 12.85 -3.70
CA ASN A 116 5.32 12.62 -3.83
C ASN A 116 4.95 11.13 -3.68
N GLU A 117 5.76 10.39 -2.95
CA GLU A 117 5.64 8.94 -2.83
C GLU A 117 4.86 8.54 -1.56
N HIS A 118 4.26 7.35 -1.57
CA HIS A 118 3.40 6.88 -0.49
C HIS A 118 4.20 6.68 0.81
N PRO A 119 3.68 7.05 2.01
CA PRO A 119 4.43 7.00 3.26
C PRO A 119 5.08 5.64 3.57
N LEU A 120 4.40 4.54 3.27
CA LEU A 120 4.95 3.18 3.44
C LEU A 120 6.20 2.96 2.58
N VAL A 121 6.18 3.42 1.33
CA VAL A 121 7.30 3.32 0.39
C VAL A 121 8.46 4.19 0.88
N CYS A 122 8.17 5.45 1.23
CA CYS A 122 9.15 6.37 1.82
C CYS A 122 9.83 5.77 3.05
N THR A 123 9.05 5.16 3.97
CA THR A 123 9.57 4.52 5.18
C THR A 123 10.58 3.42 4.85
N THR A 124 10.22 2.51 3.94
CA THR A 124 11.11 1.40 3.54
C THR A 124 12.33 1.88 2.74
N TYR A 125 12.17 2.93 1.93
CA TYR A 125 13.26 3.56 1.19
C TYR A 125 14.28 4.21 2.12
N ILE A 126 13.82 5.04 3.07
CA ILE A 126 14.70 5.74 4.02
C ILE A 126 15.50 4.73 4.82
N PHE A 127 14.83 3.72 5.38
CA PHE A 127 15.50 2.64 6.10
C PHE A 127 16.57 1.93 5.27
N ARG A 128 16.28 1.63 4.00
CA ARG A 128 17.25 1.01 3.10
C ARG A 128 18.44 1.93 2.85
N CYS A 129 18.20 3.22 2.61
CA CYS A 129 19.26 4.20 2.36
C CYS A 129 20.17 4.38 3.57
N GLU A 130 19.62 4.45 4.78
CA GLU A 130 20.37 4.52 6.04
C GLU A 130 21.26 3.29 6.22
N ALA A 131 20.69 2.09 6.05
CA ALA A 131 21.43 0.83 6.17
C ALA A 131 22.57 0.70 5.14
N GLU A 132 22.43 1.30 3.97
CA GLU A 132 23.40 1.21 2.86
C GLU A 132 24.38 2.39 2.79
N GLY A 133 24.27 3.36 3.71
CA GLY A 133 25.09 4.57 3.73
C GLY A 133 24.84 5.49 2.53
N ILE A 134 23.62 5.46 1.97
CA ILE A 134 23.23 6.32 0.84
C ILE A 134 22.75 7.64 1.43
N ILE A 135 23.67 8.59 1.54
CA ILE A 135 23.35 9.97 1.92
C ILE A 135 22.70 10.65 0.72
N LYS A 136 21.53 11.26 0.93
CA LYS A 136 20.92 12.23 0.02
C LYS A 136 20.99 13.60 0.65
#